data_AF-A0AAI8TSR5-F1
#
_entry.id   AF-A0AAI8TSR5-F1
#
_cell.length_a   1.000
_cell.length_b   1.000
_cell.length_c   1.000
_cell.angle_alpha   90.00
_cell.angle_beta   90.00
_cell.angle_gamma   90.00
#
_symmetry.space_group_name_H-M   'P 1'
#
loop_
_entity.id
_entity.type
_entity.pdbx_description
1 polymer ?
#
loop_
_entity_poly.entity_id
_entity_poly.type
_entity_poly.pdbx_seq_one_letter_code
_entity_poly.pdbx_strand_id
1 'polypeptide(L)'
;MAADGILYNFGANAGHLEDITGMANAIQEVRGDIQSIFQALSTVYEGDGATALNQAHQEVNNMLDEALNTVVNTQKQAQDQQDAMQAMDKANAAAF
;
A
#
# COMPACT_ATOMS: atom_id res chain seq x y z
N MET A 1 11.76 -1.94 40.29
CA MET A 1 11.80 -1.12 39.07
C MET A 1 10.68 -1.63 38.20
N ALA A 2 9.59 -0.86 38.10
CA ALA A 2 8.44 -1.23 37.29
C ALA A 2 8.90 -1.27 35.83
N ALA A 3 8.66 -2.40 35.16
CA ALA A 3 8.68 -2.45 33.72
C ALA A 3 7.67 -1.41 33.23
N ASP A 4 8.18 -0.28 32.73
CA ASP A 4 7.41 0.69 31.98
C ASP A 4 7.03 -0.03 30.68
N GLY A 5 5.95 -0.80 30.79
CA GLY A 5 5.50 -1.72 29.77
C GLY A 5 5.27 -0.92 28.50
N ILE A 6 6.10 -1.18 27.49
CA ILE A 6 5.84 -0.67 26.15
C ILE A 6 4.48 -1.23 25.76
N LEU A 7 3.44 -0.41 25.91
CA LEU A 7 2.04 -0.79 25.72
C LEU A 7 1.80 -0.84 24.21
N TYR A 8 2.24 -1.94 23.60
CA TYR A 8 2.12 -2.09 22.16
C TYR A 8 0.72 -2.59 21.80
N ASN A 9 0.02 -1.80 21.00
CA ASN A 9 -1.36 -2.05 20.62
C ASN A 9 -1.41 -3.00 19.40
N PHE A 10 -1.29 -4.31 19.64
CA PHE A 10 -1.39 -5.34 18.60
C PHE A 10 -2.70 -5.27 17.80
N GLY A 11 -3.80 -4.81 18.44
CA GLY A 11 -5.08 -4.61 17.78
C GLY A 11 -5.05 -3.48 16.75
N ALA A 12 -4.35 -2.37 17.04
CA ALA A 12 -4.15 -1.30 16.07
C ALA A 12 -3.29 -1.76 14.88
N ASN A 13 -2.22 -2.53 15.12
CA ASN A 13 -1.37 -3.04 14.05
C ASN A 13 -2.08 -4.08 13.16
N ALA A 14 -2.93 -4.94 13.73
CA ALA A 14 -3.73 -5.89 12.94
C ALA A 14 -4.77 -5.16 12.08
N GLY A 15 -5.46 -4.16 12.63
CA GLY A 15 -6.40 -3.32 11.86
C GLY A 15 -5.71 -2.57 10.72
N HIS A 16 -4.52 -2.01 10.96
CA HIS A 16 -3.75 -1.34 9.92
C HIS A 16 -3.35 -2.25 8.76
N LEU A 17 -3.02 -3.52 9.01
CA LEU A 17 -2.71 -4.48 7.93
C LEU A 17 -3.93 -4.82 7.06
N GLU A 18 -5.11 -4.90 7.67
CA GLU A 18 -6.37 -5.13 6.95
C GLU A 18 -6.74 -3.92 6.09
N ASP A 19 -6.60 -2.71 6.64
CA ASP A 19 -6.79 -1.45 5.90
C ASP A 19 -5.83 -1.33 4.71
N ILE A 20 -4.55 -1.65 4.90
CA ILE A 20 -3.51 -1.64 3.86
C ILE A 20 -3.86 -2.61 2.73
N THR A 21 -4.34 -3.81 3.07
CA THR A 21 -4.78 -4.81 2.08
C THR A 21 -6.01 -4.31 1.32
N GLY A 22 -6.95 -3.66 2.01
CA GLY A 22 -8.10 -3.00 1.40
C GLY A 22 -7.69 -1.90 0.42
N MET A 23 -6.73 -1.05 0.80
CA MET A 23 -6.18 -0.01 -0.07
C MET A 23 -5.48 -0.58 -1.31
N ALA A 24 -4.72 -1.67 -1.17
CA ALA A 24 -4.07 -2.33 -2.31
C ALA A 24 -5.10 -2.80 -3.35
N ASN A 25 -6.19 -3.43 -2.89
CA ASN A 25 -7.27 -3.90 -3.76
C ASN A 25 -7.99 -2.74 -4.44
N ALA A 26 -8.28 -1.66 -3.70
CA ALA A 26 -8.91 -0.46 -4.26
C ALA A 26 -8.03 0.20 -5.34
N ILE A 27 -6.71 0.24 -5.16
CA ILE A 27 -5.78 0.76 -6.17
C ILE A 27 -5.83 -0.09 -7.45
N GLN A 28 -5.90 -1.42 -7.33
CA GLN A 28 -6.01 -2.31 -8.50
C GLN A 28 -7.34 -2.14 -9.24
N GLU A 29 -8.44 -1.96 -8.52
CA GLU A 29 -9.77 -1.69 -9.10
C GLU A 29 -9.76 -0.36 -9.87
N VAL A 30 -9.30 0.71 -9.23
CA VAL A 30 -9.19 2.04 -9.85
C VAL A 30 -8.29 2.01 -11.08
N ARG A 31 -7.22 1.22 -11.06
CA ARG A 31 -6.34 1.03 -12.24
C ARG A 31 -7.10 0.42 -13.43
N GLY A 32 -7.93 -0.60 -13.18
CA GLY A 32 -8.76 -1.22 -14.22
C GLY A 32 -9.79 -0.27 -14.82
N ASP A 33 -10.43 0.53 -13.98
CA ASP A 33 -11.41 1.54 -14.40
C ASP A 33 -10.76 2.63 -15.25
N ILE A 34 -9.62 3.16 -14.79
CA ILE A 34 -8.85 4.17 -15.51
C ILE A 34 -8.41 3.62 -16.88
N GLN A 35 -7.90 2.40 -16.94
CA GLN A 35 -7.49 1.78 -18.19
C GLN A 35 -8.66 1.65 -19.18
N SER A 36 -9.85 1.30 -18.68
CA SER A 36 -11.06 1.20 -19.49
C SER A 36 -11.50 2.56 -20.05
N ILE A 37 -11.43 3.62 -19.23
CA ILE A 37 -11.72 5.00 -19.66
C ILE A 37 -10.72 5.45 -20.74
N PHE A 38 -9.42 5.24 -20.52
CA PHE A 38 -8.40 5.62 -21.49
C PHE A 38 -8.53 4.86 -22.81
N GLN A 39 -8.90 3.58 -22.79
CA GLN A 39 -9.21 2.83 -24.00
C GLN A 39 -10.41 3.43 -24.74
N ALA A 40 -11.50 3.74 -24.04
CA ALA A 40 -12.65 4.39 -24.66
C ALA A 40 -12.28 5.74 -25.30
N LEU A 41 -11.53 6.59 -24.58
CA LEU A 41 -11.10 7.89 -25.08
C LEU A 41 -10.14 7.79 -26.27
N SER A 42 -9.26 6.77 -26.29
CA SER A 42 -8.32 6.55 -27.41
C SER A 42 -9.00 6.27 -28.75
N THR A 43 -10.27 5.84 -28.75
CA THR A 43 -11.04 5.63 -29.97
C THR A 43 -11.58 6.92 -30.60
N VAL A 44 -11.62 8.01 -29.82
CA VAL A 44 -12.22 9.29 -30.22
C VAL A 44 -11.17 10.36 -30.49
N TYR A 45 -10.05 10.32 -29.77
CA TYR A 45 -8.95 11.25 -29.97
C TYR A 45 -7.97 10.75 -31.03
N GLU A 46 -7.69 11.60 -32.03
CA GLU A 46 -6.65 11.37 -33.05
C GLU A 46 -5.58 12.47 -32.99
N GLY A 47 -4.42 12.21 -33.59
CA GLY A 47 -3.32 13.19 -33.70
C GLY A 47 -2.74 13.62 -32.34
N ASP A 48 -2.50 14.91 -32.17
CA ASP A 48 -1.86 15.46 -30.97
C ASP A 48 -2.65 15.21 -29.67
N GLY A 49 -3.98 15.14 -29.77
CA GLY A 49 -4.85 14.82 -28.63
C GLY A 49 -4.67 13.38 -28.13
N ALA A 50 -4.46 12.44 -29.05
CA ALA A 50 -4.17 11.05 -28.69
C ALA A 50 -2.81 10.89 -28.01
N THR A 51 -1.82 11.68 -28.44
CA THR A 51 -0.49 11.70 -27.83
C THR A 51 -0.55 12.23 -26.40
N ALA A 52 -1.24 13.34 -26.17
CA ALA A 52 -1.43 13.92 -24.83
C ALA A 52 -2.21 12.96 -23.92
N LEU A 53 -3.25 12.30 -24.44
CA LEU A 53 -4.02 11.30 -23.71
C LEU A 53 -3.13 10.12 -23.29
N ASN A 54 -2.29 9.61 -24.18
CA ASN A 54 -1.35 8.53 -23.86
C ASN A 54 -0.31 8.95 -22.81
N GLN A 55 0.18 10.19 -22.85
CA GLN A 55 1.07 10.72 -21.81
C GLN A 55 0.37 10.79 -20.46
N ALA A 56 -0.84 11.34 -20.41
CA ALA A 56 -1.64 11.37 -19.18
C ALA A 56 -1.90 9.97 -18.63
N HIS A 57 -2.18 8.99 -19.51
CA HIS A 57 -2.36 7.60 -19.11
C HIS A 57 -1.09 7.01 -18.46
N GLN A 58 0.09 7.33 -19.01
CA GLN A 58 1.36 6.88 -18.44
C GLN A 58 1.64 7.55 -17.09
N GLU A 59 1.41 8.85 -16.96
CA GLU A 59 1.57 9.57 -15.69
C GLU A 59 0.67 9.00 -14.60
N VAL A 60 -0.59 8.74 -14.91
CA VAL A 60 -1.55 8.14 -13.97
C VAL A 60 -1.11 6.73 -13.57
N ASN A 61 -0.63 5.91 -14.51
CA ASN A 61 -0.09 4.59 -14.18
C ASN A 61 1.12 4.68 -13.24
N ASN A 62 2.03 5.62 -13.47
CA ASN A 62 3.19 5.81 -12.61
C ASN A 62 2.77 6.21 -11.19
N MET A 63 1.79 7.11 -11.05
CA MET A 63 1.24 7.49 -9.75
C MET A 63 0.60 6.30 -9.01
N LEU A 64 -0.14 5.45 -9.72
CA LEU A 64 -0.76 4.26 -9.14
C LEU A 64 0.31 3.23 -8.71
N ASP A 65 1.38 3.09 -9.48
CA ASP A 65 2.50 2.21 -9.12
C ASP A 65 3.27 2.73 -7.89
N GLU A 66 3.45 4.04 -7.75
CA GLU A 66 4.01 4.65 -6.54
C GLU A 66 3.11 4.44 -5.30
N ALA A 67 1.80 4.59 -5.46
CA ALA A 67 0.83 4.32 -4.41
C ALA A 67 0.89 2.85 -3.98
N LEU A 68 0.90 1.91 -4.93
CA LEU A 68 1.00 0.48 -4.67
C LEU A 68 2.32 0.14 -3.94
N ASN A 69 3.45 0.69 -4.40
CA ASN A 69 4.74 0.50 -3.76
C ASN A 69 4.75 1.03 -2.32
N THR A 70 4.11 2.17 -2.08
CA THR A 70 3.97 2.72 -0.72
C THR A 70 3.20 1.76 0.17
N VAL A 71 2.06 1.25 -0.31
CA VAL A 71 1.23 0.27 0.42
C VAL A 71 2.01 -1.00 0.74
N VAL A 72 2.73 -1.57 -0.23
CA VAL A 72 3.58 -2.76 -0.03
C VAL A 72 4.69 -2.49 0.99
N ASN A 73 5.35 -1.34 0.91
CA ASN A 73 6.40 -0.97 1.85
C ASN A 73 5.85 -0.78 3.27
N THR A 74 4.68 -0.15 3.42
CA THR A 74 4.01 0.00 4.71
C THR A 74 3.61 -1.37 5.28
N GLN A 75 3.09 -2.27 4.44
CA GLN A 75 2.77 -3.64 4.85
C GLN A 75 4.01 -4.37 5.40
N LYS A 76 5.11 -4.30 4.66
CA LYS A 76 6.38 -4.92 5.06
C LYS A 76 6.91 -4.33 6.37
N GLN A 77 6.89 -3.01 6.53
CA GLN A 77 7.28 -2.35 7.78
C GLN A 77 6.43 -2.79 8.97
N ALA A 78 5.11 -2.91 8.78
CA ALA A 78 4.22 -3.39 9.82
C ALA A 78 4.53 -4.85 10.21
N GLN A 79 4.87 -5.70 9.23
CA GLN A 79 5.25 -7.09 9.47
C GLN A 79 6.62 -7.21 10.18
N ASP A 80 7.64 -6.46 9.72
CA ASP A 80 8.96 -6.40 10.35
C ASP A 80 8.87 -5.92 11.80
N GLN A 81 7.97 -4.96 12.10
CA GLN A 81 7.70 -4.52 13.47
C GLN A 81 7.07 -5.61 14.33
N GLN A 82 6.14 -6.40 13.79
CA GLN A 82 5.55 -7.53 14.52
C GLN A 82 6.60 -8.60 14.85
N ASP A 83 7.44 -8.95 13.88
CA ASP A 83 8.47 -9.98 14.05
C ASP A 83 9.55 -9.55 15.05
N ALA A 84 10.04 -8.31 14.94
CA ALA A 84 11.02 -7.74 15.87
C ALA A 84 10.49 -7.75 17.31
N MET A 85 9.21 -7.46 17.48
CA MET A 85 8.57 -7.46 18.80
C MET A 85 8.35 -8.85 19.37
N GLN A 86 7.91 -9.83 18.58
CA GLN A 86 7.81 -11.22 19.06
C GLN A 86 9.18 -11.75 19.48
N ALA A 87 10.24 -11.39 18.75
CA ALA A 87 11.60 -11.74 19.11
C ALA A 87 12.03 -11.06 20.43
N MET A 88 11.70 -9.78 20.61
CA MET A 88 12.02 -9.04 21.83
C MET A 88 11.24 -9.55 23.06
N ASP A 89 9.95 -9.87 22.89
CA ASP A 89 9.12 -10.43 23.96
C ASP A 89 9.62 -11.82 24.38
N LYS A 90 9.99 -12.67 23.41
CA LYS A 90 10.61 -13.97 23.68
C LYS A 90 11.97 -13.84 24.39
N ALA A 91 12.77 -12.84 24.04
CA ALA A 91 14.05 -12.58 24.69
C ALA A 91 13.86 -12.06 26.13
N ASN A 92 12.89 -11.16 26.36
CA ASN A 92 12.56 -10.65 27.68
C ASN A 92 11.91 -11.71 28.59
N ALA A 93 11.03 -12.56 28.04
CA ALA A 93 10.41 -13.66 28.76
C ALA A 93 11.41 -14.78 29.10
N ALA A 94 12.48 -14.95 28.32
CA ALA A 94 13.58 -15.87 28.64
C ALA A 94 14.58 -15.30 29.66
N ALA A 95 14.54 -14.00 29.94
CA ALA A 95 15.40 -13.32 30.91
C ALA A 95 14.78 -13.25 32.32
N PHE A 96 13.55 -13.74 32.50
CA PHE A 96 12.84 -13.94 33.77
C PHE A 96 12.69 -15.44 34.07
#